data_AF-A0A1V5PC76-F1
#
_entry.id   AF-A0A1V5PC76-F1
#
_cell.length_a   1.000
_cell.length_b   1.000
_cell.length_c   1.000
_cell.angle_alpha   90.00
_cell.angle_beta   90.00
_cell.angle_gamma   90.00
#
_symmetry.space_group_name_H-M   'P 1'
#
loop_
_entity.id
_entity.type
_entity.pdbx_description
1 polymer ?
#
loop_
_entity_poly.entity_id
_entity_poly.type
_entity_poly.pdbx_seq_one_letter_code
_entity_poly.pdbx_strand_id
1 'polypeptide(L)'
;MDAYARTRVVESFNATLGLPRQRDTALIAGSVAWIRLLAPPEDWRTRIAQLEARGIGLRRNEGYGRVAFNHPIYERREELTRSAIRLDTAMRLGVGAGKDMFARQWEDELDKHLPTTKRLDPRFAAVARWLHTHRAESPEALRGRLDTIGQPDSALIEALGGTTGYGARNKANFFQTDGKSVMEALGGALTWLQRENPENWPRGIERLASWVAALAVDKQGGTQ
;
A
#
# COMPACT_ATOMS: atom_id res chain seq x y z
N MET A 1 -23.51 -14.87 19.10
CA MET A 1 -22.14 -14.39 18.80
C MET A 1 -22.15 -12.93 19.17
N ASP A 2 -21.44 -12.57 20.24
CA ASP A 2 -21.47 -11.21 20.78
C ASP A 2 -20.36 -10.43 20.08
N ALA A 3 -20.73 -9.37 19.38
CA ALA A 3 -19.82 -8.49 18.68
C ALA A 3 -20.26 -7.05 18.85
N TYR A 4 -19.28 -6.17 19.02
CA TYR A 4 -19.43 -4.74 19.06
C TYR A 4 -18.55 -4.16 17.96
N ALA A 5 -19.13 -3.65 16.89
CA ALA A 5 -18.37 -3.09 15.78
C ALA A 5 -18.87 -1.70 15.44
N ARG A 6 -17.95 -0.77 15.24
CA ARG A 6 -18.23 0.49 14.55
C ARG A 6 -17.33 0.58 13.34
N THR A 7 -17.87 1.10 12.25
CA THR A 7 -17.10 1.39 11.04
C THR A 7 -17.00 2.88 10.83
N ARG A 8 -15.92 3.30 10.17
CA ARG A 8 -15.83 4.63 9.57
C ARG A 8 -15.16 4.54 8.22
N VAL A 9 -15.54 5.43 7.32
CA VAL A 9 -14.76 5.69 6.12
C VAL A 9 -13.48 6.39 6.57
N VAL A 10 -12.33 5.77 6.28
CA VAL A 10 -11.04 6.37 6.52
C VAL A 10 -10.67 7.15 5.27
N GLU A 11 -10.97 8.45 5.32
CA GLU A 11 -10.37 9.40 4.41
C GLU A 11 -8.97 9.70 4.91
N SER A 12 -7.99 9.54 4.03
CA SER A 12 -6.59 9.76 4.37
C SER A 12 -5.93 10.54 3.27
N PHE A 13 -5.11 11.49 3.67
CA PHE A 13 -4.25 12.24 2.77
C PHE A 13 -2.87 11.62 2.80
N ASN A 14 -2.27 11.33 1.64
CA ASN A 14 -0.88 10.91 1.60
C ASN A 14 0.01 12.16 1.71
N ALA A 15 0.52 12.46 2.89
CA ALA A 15 1.36 13.65 3.11
C ALA A 15 2.63 13.66 2.22
N THR A 16 3.17 12.48 1.88
CA THR A 16 4.34 12.36 0.99
C THR A 16 3.97 12.64 -0.47
N LEU A 17 2.82 12.13 -0.93
CA LEU A 17 2.37 12.31 -2.31
C LEU A 17 1.59 13.61 -2.55
N GLY A 18 1.05 14.23 -1.50
CA GLY A 18 0.15 15.38 -1.62
C GLY A 18 -1.20 15.03 -2.26
N LEU A 19 -1.59 13.75 -2.26
CA LEU A 19 -2.77 13.25 -2.96
C LEU A 19 -3.76 12.57 -2.01
N PRO A 20 -5.08 12.66 -2.27
CA PRO A 20 -6.10 11.89 -1.57
C PRO A 20 -5.88 10.39 -1.81
N ARG A 21 -5.88 9.59 -0.74
CA ARG A 21 -5.86 8.13 -0.85
C ARG A 21 -7.26 7.59 -1.12
N GLN A 22 -7.33 6.35 -1.62
CA GLN A 22 -8.60 5.64 -1.75
C GLN A 22 -9.37 5.61 -0.41
N ARG A 23 -10.68 5.80 -0.50
CA ARG A 23 -11.61 5.73 0.64
C ARG A 23 -11.85 4.27 1.00
N ASP A 24 -11.27 3.84 2.13
CA ASP A 24 -11.50 2.51 2.67
C ASP A 24 -12.47 2.56 3.85
N THR A 25 -13.28 1.52 4.02
CA THR A 25 -14.05 1.33 5.25
C THR A 25 -13.22 0.55 6.26
N ALA A 26 -13.00 1.10 7.45
CA ALA A 26 -12.25 0.45 8.52
C ALA A 26 -13.12 0.23 9.77
N LEU A 27 -12.78 -0.80 10.53
CA LEU A 27 -13.28 -0.96 11.91
C LEU A 27 -12.61 0.08 12.81
N ILE A 28 -13.42 0.77 13.62
CA ILE A 28 -12.94 1.74 14.60
C ILE A 28 -12.29 1.00 15.77
N ALA A 29 -11.22 1.58 16.33
CA ALA A 29 -10.60 1.11 17.56
C ALA A 29 -11.64 0.94 18.68
N GLY A 30 -11.51 -0.13 19.46
CA GLY A 30 -12.51 -0.52 20.46
C GLY A 30 -13.66 -1.35 19.91
N SER A 31 -13.64 -1.71 18.61
CA SER A 31 -14.49 -2.79 18.08
C SER A 31 -13.99 -4.15 18.58
N VAL A 32 -14.92 -5.06 18.88
CA VAL A 32 -14.68 -6.34 19.56
C VAL A 32 -15.54 -7.41 18.94
N ALA A 33 -15.01 -8.62 18.82
CA ALA A 33 -15.78 -9.80 18.47
C ALA A 33 -15.38 -10.97 19.35
N TRP A 34 -16.37 -11.74 19.81
CA TRP A 34 -16.12 -13.02 20.47
C TRP A 34 -16.18 -14.16 19.46
N ILE A 35 -15.09 -14.91 19.40
CA ILE A 35 -14.93 -16.03 18.50
C ILE A 35 -14.56 -17.24 19.35
N ARG A 36 -15.36 -18.30 19.24
CA ARG A 36 -15.03 -19.60 19.80
C ARG A 36 -14.46 -20.46 18.68
N LEU A 37 -13.23 -20.92 18.84
CA LEU A 37 -12.64 -21.91 17.94
C LEU A 37 -13.26 -23.27 18.27
N LEU A 38 -14.04 -23.83 17.35
CA LEU A 38 -14.69 -25.13 17.54
C LEU A 38 -13.66 -26.28 17.49
N ALA A 39 -12.63 -26.13 16.66
CA ALA A 39 -11.49 -27.03 16.56
C ALA A 39 -10.20 -26.19 16.44
N PRO A 40 -9.61 -25.73 17.57
CA PRO A 40 -8.39 -24.94 17.53
C PRO A 40 -7.21 -25.81 17.07
N PRO A 41 -6.37 -25.31 16.14
CA PRO A 41 -5.12 -26.00 15.78
C PRO A 41 -4.16 -26.05 16.98
N GLU A 42 -3.28 -27.04 17.08
CA GLU A 42 -2.38 -27.20 18.24
C GLU A 42 -1.52 -25.95 18.51
N ASP A 43 -1.11 -25.24 17.45
CA ASP A 43 -0.26 -24.04 17.51
C ASP A 43 -1.07 -22.73 17.62
N TRP A 44 -2.36 -22.78 17.95
CA TRP A 44 -3.25 -21.60 17.94
C TRP A 44 -2.72 -20.44 18.79
N ARG A 45 -2.11 -20.73 19.95
CA ARG A 45 -1.53 -19.71 20.84
C ARG A 45 -0.42 -18.92 20.15
N THR A 46 0.48 -19.63 19.47
CA THR A 46 1.57 -19.03 18.72
C THR A 46 1.05 -18.17 17.57
N ARG A 47 0.03 -18.66 16.85
CA ARG A 47 -0.60 -17.90 15.75
C ARG A 47 -1.27 -16.63 16.26
N ILE A 48 -1.97 -16.69 17.38
CA ILE A 48 -2.61 -15.52 18.00
C ILE A 48 -1.57 -14.49 18.44
N ALA A 49 -0.50 -14.91 19.11
CA ALA A 49 0.59 -14.00 19.50
C ALA A 49 1.25 -13.33 18.27
N GLN A 50 1.45 -14.08 17.19
CA GLN A 50 1.95 -13.51 15.93
C GLN A 50 0.98 -12.51 15.31
N LEU A 51 -0.33 -12.75 15.40
CA LEU A 51 -1.36 -11.83 14.92
C LEU A 51 -1.42 -10.54 15.74
N GLU A 52 -1.26 -10.60 17.07
CA GLU A 52 -1.16 -9.39 17.90
C GLU A 52 0.07 -8.55 17.54
N ALA A 53 1.23 -9.20 17.39
CA ALA A 53 2.47 -8.52 17.08
C ALA A 53 2.45 -7.88 15.67
N ARG A 54 1.98 -8.64 14.67
CA ARG A 54 2.01 -8.22 13.25
C ARG A 54 0.79 -7.39 12.85
N GLY A 55 -0.33 -7.54 13.54
CA GLY A 55 -1.62 -6.99 13.13
C GLY A 55 -2.22 -7.68 11.89
N ILE A 56 -3.44 -7.29 11.53
CA ILE A 56 -4.24 -7.83 10.42
C ILE A 56 -4.64 -6.74 9.42
N GLY A 57 -4.81 -7.08 8.15
CA GLY A 57 -5.29 -6.14 7.12
C GLY A 57 -4.19 -5.40 6.35
N LEU A 58 -4.61 -4.43 5.53
CA LEU A 58 -3.81 -3.85 4.43
C LEU A 58 -2.93 -2.65 4.85
N ARG A 59 -3.35 -1.90 5.87
CA ARG A 59 -2.73 -0.61 6.28
C ARG A 59 -1.94 -0.72 7.59
N ARG A 60 -1.31 -1.88 7.83
CA ARG A 60 -0.56 -2.17 9.08
C ARG A 60 0.61 -1.23 9.31
N ASN A 61 1.26 -0.82 8.22
CA ASN A 61 2.33 0.17 8.19
C ASN A 61 1.89 1.59 8.58
N GLU A 62 0.58 1.86 8.66
CA GLU A 62 0.01 3.16 9.03
C GLU A 62 -0.60 3.16 10.44
N GLY A 63 -0.39 2.08 11.20
CA GLY A 63 -0.96 1.91 12.54
C GLY A 63 -2.34 1.25 12.58
N TYR A 64 -2.92 0.90 11.42
CA TYR A 64 -4.16 0.12 11.37
C TYR A 64 -3.90 -1.38 11.60
N GLY A 65 -4.97 -2.15 11.81
CA GLY A 65 -4.86 -3.61 11.90
C GLY A 65 -4.36 -4.13 13.24
N ARG A 66 -4.23 -3.28 14.26
CA ARG A 66 -3.87 -3.71 15.61
C ARG A 66 -5.02 -4.47 16.23
N VAL A 67 -4.72 -5.65 16.76
CA VAL A 67 -5.66 -6.53 17.46
C VAL A 67 -5.05 -6.96 18.77
N ALA A 68 -5.91 -7.15 19.77
CA ALA A 68 -5.55 -7.70 21.06
C ALA A 68 -6.60 -8.77 21.41
N PHE A 69 -6.15 -9.87 21.98
CA PHE A 69 -6.99 -10.98 22.42
C PHE A 69 -7.04 -10.98 23.93
N ASN A 70 -8.20 -11.34 24.49
CA ASN A 70 -8.41 -11.49 25.94
C ASN A 70 -7.98 -10.26 26.77
N HIS A 71 -8.20 -9.05 26.27
CA HIS A 71 -7.84 -7.81 26.97
C HIS A 71 -8.59 -7.70 28.33
N PRO A 72 -7.93 -7.31 29.45
CA PRO A 72 -8.54 -7.34 30.80
C PRO A 72 -9.81 -6.48 30.96
N ILE A 73 -9.97 -5.47 30.11
CA ILE A 73 -11.17 -4.60 30.09
C ILE A 73 -12.49 -5.39 29.90
N TYR A 74 -12.41 -6.63 29.41
CA TYR A 74 -13.57 -7.48 29.17
C TYR A 74 -14.09 -8.22 30.41
N GLU A 75 -13.40 -8.14 31.55
CA GLU A 75 -13.92 -8.63 32.84
C GLU A 75 -15.11 -7.79 33.34
N ARG A 76 -15.34 -6.58 32.78
CA ARG A 76 -16.43 -5.66 33.13
C ARG A 76 -17.60 -5.68 32.12
N ARG A 77 -17.94 -6.86 31.63
CA ARG A 77 -18.92 -7.11 30.54
C ARG A 77 -20.29 -6.47 30.75
N GLU A 78 -20.75 -6.35 31.99
CA GLU A 78 -22.11 -5.89 32.34
C GLU A 78 -22.34 -4.40 31.98
N GLU A 79 -21.27 -3.63 31.80
CA GLU A 79 -21.34 -2.20 31.48
C GLU A 79 -21.53 -1.92 29.96
N LEU A 80 -21.30 -2.92 29.09
CA LEU A 80 -21.30 -2.76 27.63
C LEU A 80 -22.65 -3.08 26.95
N THR A 81 -23.77 -2.61 27.53
CA THR A 81 -25.13 -3.00 27.12
C THR A 81 -25.74 -2.20 25.95
N ARG A 82 -25.18 -1.03 25.59
CA ARG A 82 -25.90 -0.04 24.76
C ARG A 82 -25.51 0.11 23.30
N SER A 83 -24.65 -0.73 22.73
CA SER A 83 -24.15 -0.43 21.38
C SER A 83 -23.75 -1.60 20.51
N ALA A 84 -24.26 -2.81 20.76
CA ALA A 84 -24.09 -3.94 19.84
C ALA A 84 -24.74 -3.65 18.48
N ILE A 85 -23.95 -3.29 17.47
CA ILE A 85 -24.42 -3.20 16.08
C ILE A 85 -24.35 -4.61 15.48
N ARG A 86 -25.49 -5.09 14.98
CA ARG A 86 -25.53 -6.30 14.16
C ARG A 86 -24.78 -6.02 12.87
N LEU A 87 -23.72 -6.77 12.61
CA LEU A 87 -23.03 -6.75 11.32
C LEU A 87 -24.04 -7.11 10.22
N ASP A 88 -24.07 -6.30 9.17
CA ASP A 88 -24.88 -6.53 7.99
C ASP A 88 -24.46 -7.84 7.31
N THR A 89 -25.35 -8.47 6.56
CA THR A 89 -25.13 -9.81 5.99
C THR A 89 -23.91 -9.84 5.05
N ALA A 90 -23.64 -8.73 4.34
CA ALA A 90 -22.45 -8.56 3.52
C ALA A 90 -21.13 -8.45 4.31
N MET A 91 -21.20 -8.05 5.59
CA MET A 91 -20.05 -7.98 6.51
C MET A 91 -19.86 -9.25 7.33
N ARG A 92 -20.84 -10.15 7.33
CA ARG A 92 -20.69 -11.50 7.88
C ARG A 92 -19.86 -12.28 6.88
N LEU A 93 -18.82 -12.96 7.36
CA LEU A 93 -18.01 -13.84 6.53
C LEU A 93 -18.93 -14.84 5.83
N GLY A 94 -19.23 -14.56 4.56
CA GLY A 94 -19.78 -15.55 3.66
C GLY A 94 -18.80 -16.71 3.59
N VAL A 95 -19.34 -17.92 3.48
CA VAL A 95 -18.57 -19.13 3.14
C VAL A 95 -17.93 -18.86 1.78
N GLY A 96 -16.74 -18.26 1.76
CA GLY A 96 -16.10 -17.81 0.53
C GLY A 96 -15.62 -16.36 0.48
N ALA A 97 -15.49 -15.63 1.61
CA ALA A 97 -14.58 -14.48 1.64
C ALA A 97 -13.14 -15.00 1.51
N GLY A 98 -12.76 -15.34 0.28
CA GLY A 98 -11.40 -15.75 -0.05
C GLY A 98 -10.46 -14.72 0.54
N LYS A 99 -9.45 -15.19 1.28
CA LYS A 99 -8.25 -14.39 1.55
C LYS A 99 -7.91 -13.74 0.22
N ASP A 100 -7.82 -12.42 0.20
CA ASP A 100 -7.39 -11.67 -0.99
C ASP A 100 -5.96 -12.10 -1.33
N MET A 101 -5.87 -13.21 -2.08
CA MET A 101 -4.63 -13.92 -2.36
C MET A 101 -3.77 -13.03 -3.22
N PHE A 102 -4.38 -12.28 -4.14
CA PHE A 102 -3.73 -11.25 -4.92
C PHE A 102 -3.02 -10.25 -4.00
N ALA A 103 -3.73 -9.62 -3.05
CA ALA A 103 -3.09 -8.60 -2.21
C ALA A 103 -1.91 -9.15 -1.39
N ARG A 104 -2.00 -10.41 -0.92
CA ARG A 104 -0.89 -11.06 -0.19
C ARG A 104 0.28 -11.39 -1.12
N GLN A 105 0.00 -12.04 -2.24
CA GLN A 105 1.01 -12.39 -3.23
C GLN A 105 1.70 -11.13 -3.77
N TRP A 106 0.94 -10.05 -3.94
CA TRP A 106 1.47 -8.78 -4.40
C TRP A 106 2.38 -8.11 -3.37
N GLU A 107 2.03 -8.15 -2.08
CA GLU A 107 2.94 -7.67 -1.02
C GLU A 107 4.25 -8.47 -0.99
N ASP A 108 4.18 -9.79 -1.11
CA ASP A 108 5.36 -10.66 -1.13
C ASP A 108 6.23 -10.38 -2.38
N GLU A 109 5.61 -10.12 -3.52
CA GLU A 109 6.33 -9.79 -4.76
C GLU A 109 6.96 -8.40 -4.72
N LEU A 110 6.27 -7.42 -4.14
CA LEU A 110 6.82 -6.08 -3.93
C LEU A 110 8.05 -6.10 -3.03
N ASP A 111 8.07 -6.92 -1.98
CA ASP A 111 9.24 -7.03 -1.10
C ASP A 111 10.43 -7.73 -1.80
N LYS A 112 10.19 -8.61 -2.78
CA LYS A 112 11.26 -9.19 -3.61
C LYS A 112 11.91 -8.17 -4.54
N HIS A 113 11.09 -7.33 -5.21
CA HIS A 113 11.59 -6.34 -6.16
C HIS A 113 12.13 -5.08 -5.48
N LEU A 114 11.45 -4.64 -4.42
CA LEU A 114 11.71 -3.40 -3.69
C LEU A 114 11.71 -3.68 -2.19
N PRO A 115 12.77 -4.32 -1.68
CA PRO A 115 12.83 -4.73 -0.29
C PRO A 115 12.73 -3.52 0.63
N THR A 116 11.86 -3.65 1.64
CA THR A 116 11.57 -2.58 2.62
C THR A 116 12.76 -2.14 3.46
N THR A 117 13.84 -2.93 3.45
CA THR A 117 15.11 -2.64 4.12
C THR A 117 15.94 -1.56 3.41
N LYS A 118 15.66 -1.28 2.13
CA LYS A 118 16.43 -0.32 1.32
C LYS A 118 15.65 0.99 1.16
N ARG A 119 16.28 2.11 1.52
CA ARG A 119 15.73 3.43 1.22
C ARG A 119 15.99 3.82 -0.23
N LEU A 120 15.03 4.52 -0.83
CA LEU A 120 15.14 5.10 -2.16
C LEU A 120 15.51 6.58 -2.07
N ASP A 121 16.17 7.09 -3.11
CA ASP A 121 16.43 8.52 -3.26
C ASP A 121 15.10 9.31 -3.27
N PRO A 122 15.03 10.49 -2.63
CA PRO A 122 13.80 11.30 -2.60
C PRO A 122 13.20 11.61 -3.97
N ARG A 123 13.99 11.60 -5.05
CA ARG A 123 13.51 11.76 -6.44
C ARG A 123 12.48 10.70 -6.83
N PHE A 124 12.49 9.52 -6.21
CA PHE A 124 11.46 8.50 -6.44
C PHE A 124 10.08 8.88 -5.89
N ALA A 125 9.96 9.91 -5.04
CA ALA A 125 8.66 10.45 -4.66
C ALA A 125 7.89 10.98 -5.88
N ALA A 126 8.58 11.56 -6.88
CA ALA A 126 7.96 12.00 -8.12
C ALA A 126 7.44 10.80 -8.95
N VAL A 127 8.21 9.70 -9.00
CA VAL A 127 7.81 8.45 -9.66
C VAL A 127 6.59 7.84 -8.98
N ALA A 128 6.56 7.84 -7.65
CA ALA A 128 5.41 7.38 -6.88
C ALA A 128 4.13 8.19 -7.17
N ARG A 129 4.23 9.53 -7.25
CA ARG A 129 3.11 10.39 -7.66
C ARG A 129 2.66 10.06 -9.08
N TRP A 130 3.60 9.91 -10.00
CA TRP A 130 3.32 9.57 -11.38
C TRP A 130 2.57 8.24 -11.51
N LEU A 131 3.03 7.18 -10.83
CA LEU A 131 2.34 5.88 -10.79
C LEU A 131 0.92 6.00 -10.23
N HIS A 132 0.74 6.78 -9.16
CA HIS A 132 -0.58 6.94 -8.53
C HIS A 132 -1.58 7.67 -9.44
N THR A 133 -1.14 8.71 -10.15
CA THR A 133 -1.99 9.47 -11.09
C THR A 133 -2.43 8.60 -12.27
N HIS A 134 -1.56 7.72 -12.75
CA HIS A 134 -1.84 6.84 -13.89
C HIS A 134 -2.27 5.43 -13.47
N ARG A 135 -2.79 5.25 -12.24
CA ARG A 135 -3.21 3.93 -11.73
C ARG A 135 -4.30 3.25 -12.56
N ALA A 136 -5.06 4.02 -13.34
CA ALA A 136 -6.09 3.47 -14.22
C ALA A 136 -5.54 2.90 -15.53
N GLU A 137 -4.26 3.15 -15.85
CA GLU A 137 -3.61 2.63 -17.05
C GLU A 137 -3.17 1.18 -16.86
N SER A 138 -2.93 0.48 -17.98
CA SER A 138 -2.39 -0.89 -17.93
C SER A 138 -0.93 -0.90 -17.48
N PRO A 139 -0.47 -1.98 -16.80
CA PRO A 139 0.94 -2.12 -16.43
C PRO A 139 1.90 -2.01 -17.61
N GLU A 140 1.47 -2.46 -18.80
CA GLU A 140 2.24 -2.36 -20.04
C GLU A 140 2.43 -0.91 -20.52
N ALA A 141 1.35 -0.12 -20.52
CA ALA A 141 1.41 1.30 -20.89
C ALA A 141 2.32 2.08 -19.95
N LEU A 142 2.23 1.80 -18.64
CA LEU A 142 3.12 2.39 -17.64
C LEU A 142 4.57 1.98 -17.86
N ARG A 143 4.83 0.71 -18.15
CA ARG A 143 6.19 0.21 -18.43
C ARG A 143 6.81 0.90 -19.64
N GLY A 144 6.06 1.06 -20.73
CA GLY A 144 6.55 1.75 -21.93
C GLY A 144 6.91 3.23 -21.67
N ARG A 145 6.30 3.85 -20.65
CA ARG A 145 6.57 5.24 -20.26
C ARG A 145 7.61 5.39 -19.16
N LEU A 146 7.90 4.36 -18.36
CA LEU A 146 8.90 4.42 -17.28
C LEU A 146 10.27 4.88 -17.77
N ASP A 147 10.72 4.43 -18.94
CA ASP A 147 12.03 4.80 -19.51
C ASP A 147 12.09 6.27 -19.95
N THR A 148 10.94 6.91 -20.13
CA THR A 148 10.83 8.33 -20.50
C THR A 148 10.87 9.25 -19.29
N ILE A 149 10.76 8.72 -18.07
CA ILE A 149 10.77 9.54 -16.85
C ILE A 149 12.13 10.23 -16.68
N GLY A 150 12.07 11.57 -16.52
CA GLY A 150 13.25 12.42 -16.40
C GLY A 150 13.88 12.82 -17.74
N GLN A 151 13.32 12.36 -18.87
CA GLN A 151 13.68 12.89 -20.18
C GLN A 151 12.81 14.11 -20.53
N PRO A 152 13.39 15.20 -21.05
CA PRO A 152 12.61 16.30 -21.59
C PRO A 152 11.86 15.87 -22.85
N ASP A 153 10.70 16.48 -23.09
CA ASP A 153 10.00 16.32 -24.36
C ASP A 153 10.80 16.97 -25.51
N SER A 154 10.71 16.37 -26.70
CA SER A 154 11.20 16.89 -27.97
C SER A 154 10.85 18.36 -28.20
N ALA A 155 9.61 18.78 -27.90
CA ALA A 155 9.18 20.17 -28.01
C ALA A 155 9.96 21.12 -27.09
N LEU A 156 10.33 20.66 -25.88
CA LEU A 156 11.14 21.43 -24.95
C LEU A 156 12.60 21.52 -25.42
N ILE A 157 13.14 20.44 -26.00
CA ILE A 157 14.49 20.44 -26.60
C ILE A 157 14.56 21.45 -27.75
N GLU A 158 13.56 21.46 -28.64
CA GLU A 158 13.50 22.42 -29.74
C GLU A 158 13.42 23.87 -29.24
N ALA A 159 12.54 24.14 -28.27
CA ALA A 159 12.39 25.47 -27.68
C ALA A 159 13.69 25.99 -27.01
N LEU A 160 14.56 25.09 -26.54
CA LEU A 160 15.85 25.42 -25.92
C LEU A 160 17.01 25.51 -26.92
N GLY A 161 16.73 25.57 -28.22
CA GLY A 161 17.74 25.70 -29.28
C GLY A 161 18.23 24.38 -29.85
N GLY A 162 17.39 23.34 -29.79
CA GLY A 162 17.67 22.03 -30.38
C GLY A 162 18.84 21.29 -29.72
N THR A 163 19.44 20.35 -30.45
CA THR A 163 20.53 19.50 -29.96
C THR A 163 21.80 20.27 -29.61
N THR A 164 22.04 21.43 -30.23
CA THR A 164 23.18 22.32 -29.95
C THR A 164 23.00 23.13 -28.68
N GLY A 165 21.81 23.70 -28.43
CA GLY A 165 21.52 24.47 -27.22
C GLY A 165 21.28 23.60 -25.97
N TYR A 166 20.52 22.51 -26.14
CA TYR A 166 20.22 21.58 -25.06
C TYR A 166 21.40 20.64 -24.75
N GLY A 167 22.15 20.19 -25.76
CA GLY A 167 23.23 19.22 -25.61
C GLY A 167 24.32 19.65 -24.62
N ALA A 168 24.66 20.95 -24.59
CA ALA A 168 25.63 21.49 -23.64
C ALA A 168 25.13 21.56 -22.18
N ARG A 169 23.81 21.50 -21.97
CA ARG A 169 23.16 21.55 -20.65
C ARG A 169 22.60 20.20 -20.20
N ASN A 170 22.68 19.19 -21.07
CA ASN A 170 22.16 17.86 -20.80
C ASN A 170 22.98 17.18 -19.70
N LYS A 171 22.38 17.00 -18.52
CA LYS A 171 22.94 16.18 -17.46
C LYS A 171 22.41 14.76 -17.63
N ALA A 172 23.26 13.77 -17.30
CA ALA A 172 22.82 12.38 -17.28
C ALA A 172 21.57 12.24 -16.41
N ASN A 173 20.52 11.63 -16.97
CA ASN A 173 19.27 11.41 -16.25
C ASN A 173 19.52 10.43 -15.08
N PHE A 174 19.26 10.89 -13.87
CA PHE A 174 19.43 10.10 -12.64
C PHE A 174 18.75 8.72 -12.73
N PHE A 175 17.54 8.65 -13.30
CA PHE A 175 16.79 7.40 -13.43
C PHE A 175 17.41 6.43 -14.43
N GLN A 176 18.30 6.90 -15.31
CA GLN A 176 19.05 6.08 -16.26
C GLN A 176 20.45 5.72 -15.77
N THR A 177 20.94 6.39 -14.73
CA THR A 177 22.23 6.10 -14.08
C THR A 177 22.01 5.48 -12.70
N ASP A 178 22.07 6.27 -11.64
CA ASP A 178 22.09 5.81 -10.25
C ASP A 178 20.74 5.18 -9.82
N GLY A 179 19.64 5.67 -10.39
CA GLY A 179 18.29 5.17 -10.18
C GLY A 179 17.89 3.96 -11.04
N LYS A 180 18.74 3.55 -11.99
CA LYS A 180 18.38 2.54 -13.01
C LYS A 180 17.94 1.21 -12.42
N SER A 181 18.68 0.70 -11.43
CA SER A 181 18.34 -0.58 -10.78
C SER A 181 16.94 -0.58 -10.13
N VAL A 182 16.49 0.56 -9.61
CA VAL A 182 15.17 0.72 -9.01
C VAL A 182 14.10 0.82 -10.10
N MET A 183 14.38 1.53 -11.19
CA MET A 183 13.49 1.61 -12.35
C MET A 183 13.28 0.24 -13.01
N GLU A 184 14.35 -0.57 -13.12
CA GLU A 184 14.27 -1.96 -13.57
C GLU A 184 13.43 -2.82 -12.63
N ALA A 185 13.59 -2.65 -11.30
CA ALA A 185 12.75 -3.33 -10.31
C ALA A 185 11.26 -2.94 -10.43
N LEU A 186 10.96 -1.66 -10.70
CA LEU A 186 9.59 -1.19 -10.97
C LEU A 186 9.02 -1.83 -12.24
N GLY A 187 9.82 -1.91 -13.31
CA GLY A 187 9.44 -2.61 -14.54
C GLY A 187 9.18 -4.10 -14.32
N GLY A 188 9.98 -4.75 -13.47
CA GLY A 188 9.78 -6.14 -13.03
C GLY A 188 8.46 -6.33 -12.29
N ALA A 189 8.18 -5.48 -11.30
CA ALA A 189 6.94 -5.49 -10.54
C ALA A 189 5.71 -5.29 -11.47
N LEU A 190 5.75 -4.33 -12.39
CA LEU A 190 4.66 -4.13 -13.36
C LEU A 190 4.49 -5.32 -14.32
N THR A 191 5.58 -5.99 -14.69
CA THR A 191 5.52 -7.20 -15.53
C THR A 191 4.85 -8.36 -14.79
N TRP A 192 5.08 -8.48 -13.48
CA TRP A 192 4.33 -9.44 -12.67
C TRP A 192 2.84 -9.07 -12.63
N LEU A 193 2.52 -7.80 -12.35
CA LEU A 193 1.14 -7.32 -12.27
C LEU A 193 0.37 -7.49 -13.58
N GLN A 194 1.06 -7.41 -14.73
CA GLN A 194 0.47 -7.66 -16.05
C GLN A 194 -0.08 -9.09 -16.20
N ARG A 195 0.45 -10.07 -15.46
CA ARG A 195 0.01 -11.48 -15.50
C ARG A 195 -1.25 -11.71 -14.64
N GLU A 196 -1.58 -10.77 -13.78
CA GLU A 196 -2.74 -10.82 -12.89
C GLU A 196 -4.01 -10.31 -13.57
N ASN A 197 -5.17 -10.59 -12.96
CA ASN A 197 -6.47 -10.15 -13.46
C ASN A 197 -6.50 -8.61 -13.65
N PRO A 198 -6.92 -8.10 -14.82
CA PRO A 198 -7.07 -6.67 -15.08
C PRO A 198 -7.84 -5.86 -14.04
N GLU A 199 -8.83 -6.47 -13.37
CA GLU A 199 -9.58 -5.83 -12.29
C GLU A 199 -8.70 -5.43 -11.09
N ASN A 200 -7.57 -6.11 -10.91
CA ASN A 200 -6.63 -5.87 -9.82
C ASN A 200 -5.56 -4.81 -10.19
N TRP A 201 -5.42 -4.43 -11.46
CA TRP A 201 -4.35 -3.52 -11.88
C TRP A 201 -4.41 -2.16 -11.18
N PRO A 202 -5.56 -1.47 -11.07
CA PRO A 202 -5.59 -0.16 -10.43
C PRO A 202 -5.14 -0.20 -8.98
N ARG A 203 -5.59 -1.23 -8.27
CA ARG A 203 -5.22 -1.47 -6.88
C ARG A 203 -3.76 -1.88 -6.74
N GLY A 204 -3.25 -2.71 -7.66
CA GLY A 204 -1.85 -3.13 -7.70
C GLY A 204 -0.90 -1.96 -7.93
N ILE A 205 -1.21 -1.09 -8.90
CA ILE A 205 -0.43 0.11 -9.22
C ILE A 205 -0.48 1.12 -8.07
N GLU A 206 -1.64 1.34 -7.45
CA GLU A 206 -1.74 2.20 -6.26
C GLU A 206 -0.90 1.67 -5.09
N ARG A 207 -0.89 0.35 -4.90
CA ARG A 207 -0.06 -0.29 -3.86
C ARG A 207 1.42 -0.10 -4.16
N LEU A 208 1.84 -0.30 -5.41
CA LEU A 208 3.22 -0.04 -5.86
C LEU A 208 3.62 1.43 -5.63
N ALA A 209 2.77 2.37 -6.03
CA ALA A 209 3.00 3.80 -5.82
C ALA A 209 3.16 4.14 -4.32
N SER A 210 2.31 3.58 -3.47
CA SER A 210 2.41 3.75 -2.02
C SER A 210 3.69 3.14 -1.44
N TRP A 211 4.13 2.00 -1.97
CA TRP A 211 5.38 1.34 -1.57
C TRP A 211 6.60 2.21 -1.91
N VAL A 212 6.70 2.67 -3.16
CA VAL A 212 7.78 3.56 -3.61
C VAL A 212 7.79 4.86 -2.79
N ALA A 213 6.62 5.44 -2.53
CA ALA A 213 6.49 6.65 -1.71
C ALA A 213 7.06 6.43 -0.31
N ALA A 214 6.72 5.30 0.33
CA ALA A 214 7.19 4.98 1.67
C ALA A 214 8.71 4.79 1.74
N LEU A 215 9.32 4.21 0.71
CA LEU A 215 10.77 4.02 0.64
C LEU A 215 11.53 5.31 0.28
N ALA A 216 10.89 6.25 -0.41
CA ALA A 216 11.46 7.53 -0.83
C ALA A 216 11.27 8.66 0.20
N VAL A 217 10.69 8.40 1.37
CA VAL A 217 10.52 9.42 2.42
C VAL A 217 11.89 9.85 2.94
N ASP A 218 12.18 11.13 2.78
CA ASP A 218 13.33 11.76 3.43
C ASP A 218 13.02 12.01 4.91
N LYS A 219 13.90 11.59 5.82
CA LYS A 219 13.82 12.00 7.23
C LYS A 219 14.39 13.42 7.34
N GLN A 220 13.71 14.40 6.77
CA GLN A 220 13.88 15.79 7.18
C GLN A 220 12.58 16.27 7.81
N GLY A 221 12.55 16.21 9.14
CA GLY A 221 11.38 16.55 9.95
C GLY A 221 11.49 16.00 11.38
N GLY A 222 12.69 16.10 11.95
CA GLY A 222 12.95 15.88 13.37
C GLY A 222 13.74 17.09 13.85
N THR A 223 13.07 18.24 13.94
CA THR A 223 13.62 19.45 14.55
C THR A 223 12.55 20.06 15.45
N GLN A 224 12.85 19.91 16.75
CA GLN A 224 12.35 20.59 17.95
C GLN A 224 10.88 20.41 18.34
#